data_AF-A0A355PSS5-F1
#
_entry.id   AF-A0A355PSS5-F1
#
_cell.length_a   1.000
_cell.length_b   1.000
_cell.length_c   1.000
_cell.angle_alpha   90.00
_cell.angle_beta   90.00
_cell.angle_gamma   90.00
#
_symmetry.space_group_name_H-M   'P 1'
#
loop_
_entity.id
_entity.type
_entity.pdbx_description
1 polymer ?
#
loop_
_entity_poly.entity_id
_entity_poly.type
_entity_poly.pdbx_seq_one_letter_code
_entity_poly.pdbx_strand_id
1 'polypeptide(L)'
;MSKNAFPEEKEMEYRSYTKKHRSGAFTLAEFLVVIAITLILAGVSFVAAIRYQSSLRRMEMDRTAKEIFLAAQNNLSLAKSGGVMERLLHQYGGNDTENTNGTLKAESNASADKIGIALSAITGSTGADADDLYCILYQPGEGAGSTTEGIRARLLPFGSIDETVRTDGSYLIVYAPGTGAVREVWYSDRYIFQGTAAEFSELSGLTEDPKKRERFYGEAVGYYAGASLTEPERKDPEQMEMKVAVYNKDVLYVEVETPSGVNGLKLWVEGAASGAKGWIDLNRFTQNERVLTKGAGSVYDVILDDISIQGARFADLRGDLRSDHGGNDIALIPGEDICIYAEAVTESGNKAASPVCQTNSLFQKVANGKIVVSNIRHLENLDRRVSDFHPAANEQKLGLSSPAEQPGAYVVSQSEDMSWTDYRSAVVREIHSSHASAVQAADNIPVYYKIYKKQGELLTEEWTGTAPGCYAPLEPEFDLVYEGNGKKISELVVNTPGAGGCFGTVSKNLTVTDLKVVHPVITADDHAGGLIGCGKKETDAPSLEISVENVLVQYPVITSKGSGTVLEPADAGALVGAFRGTVLTVKSVMAANTYRSGVKEPSSIDQTRPDQDEAFKIEAKAGAAGG
;
A
#
# COMPACT_ATOMS: atom_id res chain seq x y z
N MET A 1 75.20 9.78 0.23
CA MET A 1 76.33 8.83 0.19
C MET A 1 76.40 8.07 1.52
N SER A 2 76.12 6.77 1.47
CA SER A 2 76.78 5.66 2.18
C SER A 2 77.17 5.74 3.66
N LYS A 3 76.55 4.81 4.41
CA LYS A 3 77.11 3.80 5.35
C LYS A 3 77.35 4.14 6.84
N ASN A 4 76.58 3.39 7.63
CA ASN A 4 76.96 2.42 8.68
C ASN A 4 77.73 2.89 9.91
N ALA A 5 77.13 2.64 11.08
CA ALA A 5 77.80 1.93 12.18
C ALA A 5 76.77 1.45 13.23
N PHE A 6 76.72 0.13 13.43
CA PHE A 6 76.62 -0.51 14.76
C PHE A 6 78.07 -0.95 15.12
N PRO A 7 78.45 -1.33 16.36
CA PRO A 7 77.61 -1.97 17.40
C PRO A 7 77.94 -1.59 18.87
N GLU A 8 77.14 -2.09 19.82
CA GLU A 8 77.58 -2.96 20.95
C GLU A 8 76.46 -3.09 22.00
N GLU A 9 76.07 -4.34 22.28
CA GLU A 9 75.20 -4.75 23.39
C GLU A 9 76.02 -5.02 24.66
N LYS A 10 75.48 -4.64 25.82
CA LYS A 10 75.61 -5.38 27.08
C LYS A 10 74.32 -5.26 27.91
N GLU A 11 73.66 -6.40 28.06
CA GLU A 11 72.67 -6.84 29.05
C GLU A 11 72.94 -6.37 30.50
N MET A 12 72.05 -6.40 31.49
CA MET A 12 70.59 -6.50 31.70
C MET A 12 70.46 -6.30 33.23
N GLU A 13 69.46 -5.57 33.73
CA GLU A 13 68.96 -5.84 35.09
C GLU A 13 67.49 -5.42 35.25
N TYR A 14 66.63 -6.42 35.34
CA TYR A 14 65.18 -6.30 35.48
C TYR A 14 64.80 -5.95 36.93
N ARG A 15 64.08 -4.84 37.12
CA ARG A 15 63.34 -4.56 38.37
C ARG A 15 61.84 -4.51 38.11
N SER A 16 61.14 -5.16 39.02
CA SER A 16 59.71 -5.46 39.08
C SER A 16 58.80 -4.24 39.19
N TYR A 17 57.67 -4.30 38.47
CA TYR A 17 56.45 -3.56 38.84
C TYR A 17 55.25 -4.51 38.75
N THR A 18 54.67 -4.81 39.91
CA THR A 18 53.48 -5.66 40.11
C THR A 18 52.22 -4.92 39.65
N LYS A 19 51.57 -5.41 38.58
CA LYS A 19 50.23 -5.00 38.17
C LYS A 19 49.19 -5.92 38.85
N LYS A 20 48.41 -5.36 39.77
CA LYS A 20 47.22 -6.02 40.35
C LYS A 20 46.17 -6.24 39.25
N HIS A 21 46.03 -7.46 38.74
CA HIS A 21 44.84 -7.90 38.02
C HIS A 21 43.87 -8.53 39.02
N ARG A 22 42.70 -7.91 39.22
CA ARG A 22 41.54 -8.57 39.82
C ARG A 22 40.91 -9.44 38.74
N SER A 23 41.26 -10.72 38.69
CA SER A 23 40.48 -11.73 37.98
C SER A 23 39.46 -12.32 38.96
N GLY A 24 38.24 -11.78 38.95
CA GLY A 24 37.09 -12.46 39.54
C GLY A 24 36.72 -13.65 38.67
N ALA A 25 37.40 -14.78 38.86
CA ALA A 25 36.97 -16.06 38.34
C ALA A 25 35.83 -16.55 39.23
N PHE A 26 34.64 -16.78 38.64
CA PHE A 26 33.49 -17.35 39.34
C PHE A 26 33.91 -18.64 40.06
N THR A 27 33.47 -18.78 41.30
CA THR A 27 33.80 -19.95 42.10
C THR A 27 33.04 -21.17 41.58
N LEU A 28 33.63 -22.37 41.66
CA LEU A 28 33.01 -23.64 41.22
C LEU A 28 31.59 -23.83 41.80
N ALA A 29 31.38 -23.35 43.02
CA ALA A 29 30.08 -23.41 43.71
C ALA A 29 29.01 -22.54 43.02
N GLU A 30 29.36 -21.33 42.57
CA GLU A 30 28.43 -20.45 41.85
C GLU A 30 28.01 -21.06 40.50
N PHE A 31 28.95 -21.71 39.79
CA PHE A 31 28.63 -22.38 38.53
C PHE A 31 27.69 -23.57 38.72
N LEU A 32 27.87 -24.36 39.79
CA LEU A 32 26.98 -25.48 40.12
C LEU A 32 25.57 -25.02 40.51
N VAL A 33 25.43 -23.90 41.22
CA VAL A 33 24.11 -23.33 41.58
C VAL A 33 23.39 -22.84 40.33
N VAL A 34 24.08 -22.18 39.40
CA VAL A 34 23.50 -21.73 38.12
C VAL A 34 23.02 -22.92 37.30
N ILE A 35 23.80 -24.01 37.20
CA ILE A 35 23.38 -25.23 36.49
C ILE A 35 22.14 -25.84 37.15
N ALA A 36 22.11 -25.93 38.48
CA ALA A 36 20.98 -26.48 39.21
C ALA A 36 19.69 -25.67 38.98
N ILE A 37 19.76 -24.34 39.04
CA ILE A 37 18.61 -23.46 38.75
C ILE A 37 18.18 -23.58 37.29
N THR A 38 19.13 -23.67 36.36
CA THR A 38 18.85 -23.81 34.93
C THR A 38 18.15 -25.15 34.63
N LEU A 39 18.56 -26.25 35.27
CA LEU A 39 17.92 -27.57 35.11
C LEU A 39 16.49 -27.58 35.68
N ILE A 40 16.26 -26.92 36.81
CA ILE A 40 14.91 -26.78 37.39
C ILE A 40 14.01 -25.94 36.48
N LEU A 41 14.51 -24.78 36.01
CA LEU A 41 13.77 -23.91 35.08
C LEU A 41 13.50 -24.60 33.74
N ALA A 42 14.45 -25.38 33.22
CA ALA A 42 14.27 -26.17 32.01
C ALA A 42 13.20 -27.25 32.20
N GLY A 43 13.17 -27.92 33.36
CA GLY A 43 12.15 -28.91 33.70
C GLY A 43 10.73 -28.34 33.76
N VAL A 44 10.56 -27.17 34.39
CA VAL A 44 9.25 -26.48 34.44
C VAL A 44 8.85 -25.95 33.06
N SER A 45 9.80 -25.39 32.31
CA SER A 45 9.56 -24.87 30.95
C SER A 45 9.18 -25.99 29.97
N PHE A 46 9.77 -27.17 30.10
CA PHE A 46 9.48 -28.31 29.23
C PHE A 46 8.06 -28.85 29.43
N VAL A 47 7.57 -28.89 30.68
CA VAL A 47 6.16 -29.27 30.96
C VAL A 47 5.19 -28.21 30.43
N ALA A 48 5.53 -26.93 30.54
CA ALA A 48 4.73 -25.84 29.97
C ALA A 48 4.69 -25.92 28.43
N ALA A 49 5.83 -26.21 27.77
CA ALA A 49 5.92 -26.37 26.32
C ALA A 49 5.08 -27.56 25.81
N ILE A 50 5.11 -28.71 26.50
CA ILE A 50 4.28 -29.87 26.15
C ILE A 50 2.79 -29.56 26.28
N ARG A 51 2.37 -28.86 27.34
CA ARG A 51 0.96 -28.42 27.52
C ARG A 51 0.56 -27.39 26.47
N TYR A 52 1.47 -26.51 26.08
CA TYR A 52 1.23 -25.54 25.03
C TYR A 52 1.06 -26.21 23.66
N GLN A 53 1.86 -27.24 23.37
CA GLN A 53 1.77 -28.01 22.14
C GLN A 53 0.46 -28.80 22.01
N SER A 54 -0.05 -29.40 23.10
CA SER A 54 -1.33 -30.12 23.07
C SER A 54 -2.52 -29.18 22.86
N SER A 55 -2.50 -28.00 23.50
CA SER A 55 -3.51 -26.97 23.31
C SER A 55 -3.50 -26.39 21.89
N LEU A 56 -2.32 -26.09 21.33
CA LEU A 56 -2.18 -25.62 19.94
C LEU A 56 -2.74 -26.63 18.95
N ARG A 57 -2.43 -27.91 19.11
CA ARG A 57 -2.97 -28.96 18.25
C ARG A 57 -4.48 -29.06 18.33
N ARG A 58 -5.06 -29.05 19.54
CA ARG A 58 -6.52 -29.04 19.68
C ARG A 58 -7.14 -27.82 18.99
N MET A 59 -6.53 -26.64 19.12
CA MET A 59 -7.03 -25.42 18.47
C MET A 59 -6.94 -25.50 16.93
N GLU A 60 -5.88 -26.12 16.40
CA GLU A 60 -5.77 -26.42 14.98
C GLU A 60 -6.89 -27.36 14.53
N MET A 61 -7.14 -28.44 15.28
CA MET A 61 -8.25 -29.36 14.97
C MET A 61 -9.63 -28.68 15.07
N ASP A 62 -9.85 -27.80 16.05
CA ASP A 62 -11.08 -27.01 16.20
C ASP A 62 -11.29 -26.07 15.00
N ARG A 63 -10.22 -25.47 14.50
CA ARG A 63 -10.26 -24.63 13.31
C ARG A 63 -10.64 -25.45 12.08
N THR A 64 -10.04 -26.61 11.90
CA THR A 64 -10.36 -27.49 10.76
C THR A 64 -11.79 -28.03 10.85
N ALA A 65 -12.27 -28.39 12.03
CA ALA A 65 -13.68 -28.76 12.25
C ALA A 65 -14.64 -27.63 11.85
N LYS A 66 -14.27 -26.36 12.13
CA LYS A 66 -15.04 -25.19 11.70
C LYS A 66 -15.02 -25.00 10.19
N GLU A 67 -13.89 -25.17 9.52
CA GLU A 67 -13.79 -25.08 8.05
C GLU A 67 -14.67 -26.14 7.37
N ILE A 68 -14.63 -27.38 7.87
CA ILE A 68 -15.53 -28.46 7.42
C ILE A 68 -17.00 -28.10 7.67
N PHE A 69 -17.33 -27.57 8.85
CA PHE A 69 -18.69 -27.15 9.19
C PHE A 69 -19.22 -26.10 8.20
N LEU A 70 -18.44 -25.05 7.93
CA LEU A 70 -18.84 -23.97 7.03
C LEU A 70 -19.02 -24.47 5.60
N ALA A 71 -18.09 -25.30 5.10
CA ALA A 71 -18.19 -25.90 3.77
C ALA A 71 -19.44 -26.78 3.65
N ALA A 72 -19.66 -27.67 4.62
CA ALA A 72 -20.84 -28.54 4.66
C ALA A 72 -22.14 -27.72 4.75
N GLN A 73 -22.18 -26.68 5.59
CA GLN A 73 -23.35 -25.80 5.74
C GLN A 73 -23.69 -25.06 4.45
N ASN A 74 -22.69 -24.53 3.74
CA ASN A 74 -22.88 -23.83 2.48
C ASN A 74 -23.47 -24.76 1.41
N ASN A 75 -22.89 -25.95 1.24
CA ASN A 75 -23.37 -26.92 0.25
C ASN A 75 -24.72 -27.55 0.63
N LEU A 76 -24.97 -27.76 1.93
CA LEU A 76 -26.26 -28.23 2.42
C LEU A 76 -27.37 -27.21 2.18
N SER A 77 -27.08 -25.92 2.42
CA SER A 77 -28.02 -24.82 2.15
C SER A 77 -28.35 -24.73 0.66
N LEU A 78 -27.34 -24.89 -0.21
CA LEU A 78 -27.52 -24.95 -1.66
C LEU A 78 -28.37 -26.16 -2.07
N ALA A 79 -28.07 -27.36 -1.56
CA ALA A 79 -28.81 -28.58 -1.86
C ALA A 79 -30.27 -28.51 -1.42
N LYS A 80 -30.55 -27.85 -0.28
CA LYS A 80 -31.91 -27.56 0.20
C LYS A 80 -32.63 -26.55 -0.70
N SER A 81 -31.99 -25.42 -1.04
CA SER A 81 -32.59 -24.41 -1.91
C SER A 81 -32.98 -24.97 -3.30
N GLY A 82 -32.23 -25.96 -3.79
CA GLY A 82 -32.51 -26.68 -5.04
C GLY A 82 -33.52 -27.83 -4.91
N GLY A 83 -34.15 -28.03 -3.75
CA GLY A 83 -35.10 -29.10 -3.49
C GLY A 83 -34.51 -30.52 -3.63
N VAL A 84 -33.18 -30.65 -3.58
CA VAL A 84 -32.50 -31.94 -3.72
C VAL A 84 -32.64 -32.74 -2.44
N MET A 85 -32.51 -32.09 -1.28
CA MET A 85 -32.57 -32.75 0.01
C MET A 85 -33.98 -33.23 0.34
N GLU A 86 -35.01 -32.45 0.04
CA GLU A 86 -36.42 -32.84 0.20
C GLU A 86 -36.78 -34.05 -0.66
N ARG A 87 -36.23 -34.13 -1.89
CA ARG A 87 -36.43 -35.30 -2.76
C ARG A 87 -35.75 -36.55 -2.21
N LEU A 88 -34.52 -36.43 -1.72
CA LEU A 88 -33.81 -37.56 -1.12
C LEU A 88 -34.46 -38.01 0.19
N LEU A 89 -34.96 -37.08 1.01
CA LEU A 89 -35.74 -37.40 2.20
C LEU A 89 -37.08 -38.05 1.87
N HIS A 90 -37.80 -37.60 0.84
CA HIS A 90 -39.05 -38.26 0.43
C HIS A 90 -38.81 -39.65 -0.18
N GLN A 91 -37.68 -39.83 -0.86
CA GLN A 91 -37.34 -41.09 -1.51
C GLN A 91 -36.83 -42.16 -0.52
N TYR A 92 -36.20 -41.73 0.59
CA TYR A 92 -35.51 -42.63 1.53
C TYR A 92 -35.88 -42.43 3.01
N GLY A 93 -36.80 -41.52 3.33
CA GLY A 93 -37.23 -41.17 4.69
C GLY A 93 -38.62 -41.69 5.07
N GLY A 94 -39.18 -42.62 4.30
CA GLY A 94 -40.37 -43.37 4.72
C GLY A 94 -39.97 -44.54 5.60
N ASN A 95 -40.48 -44.59 6.83
CA ASN A 95 -40.38 -45.77 7.68
C ASN A 95 -40.91 -47.00 6.93
N ASP A 96 -40.03 -47.93 6.57
CA ASP A 96 -40.38 -49.28 6.15
C ASP A 96 -41.05 -50.02 7.32
N THR A 97 -42.35 -49.77 7.47
CA THR A 97 -43.28 -50.65 8.15
C THR A 97 -44.06 -51.44 7.10
N GLU A 98 -43.35 -52.17 6.24
CA GLU A 98 -43.92 -53.36 5.61
C GLU A 98 -43.25 -54.60 6.18
N ASN A 99 -43.97 -55.17 7.14
CA ASN A 99 -43.75 -56.49 7.69
C ASN A 99 -43.97 -57.53 6.57
N THR A 100 -42.89 -57.94 5.89
CA THR A 100 -42.91 -59.15 5.07
C THR A 100 -41.65 -59.99 5.31
N ASN A 101 -41.82 -60.97 6.19
CA ASN A 101 -41.09 -62.24 6.29
C ASN A 101 -39.74 -62.33 5.55
N GLY A 102 -38.66 -62.17 6.32
CA GLY A 102 -37.53 -63.09 6.25
C GLY A 102 -36.62 -62.99 5.03
N THR A 103 -36.03 -61.83 4.76
CA THR A 103 -34.61 -61.75 4.34
C THR A 103 -34.08 -60.33 4.57
N LEU A 104 -33.30 -60.10 5.63
CA LEU A 104 -32.53 -58.88 5.81
C LEU A 104 -31.48 -58.81 4.68
N LYS A 105 -31.69 -58.00 3.65
CA LYS A 105 -30.71 -57.82 2.57
C LYS A 105 -30.59 -56.36 2.11
N ALA A 106 -29.38 -55.83 2.28
CA ALA A 106 -28.69 -54.88 1.40
C ALA A 106 -29.19 -53.43 1.24
N GLU A 107 -30.35 -53.03 1.76
CA GLU A 107 -30.87 -51.67 1.53
C GLU A 107 -30.30 -50.56 2.46
N SER A 108 -29.61 -50.91 3.55
CA SER A 108 -29.07 -49.94 4.52
C SER A 108 -27.90 -49.10 4.00
N ASN A 109 -27.10 -49.63 3.07
CA ASN A 109 -25.90 -48.93 2.58
C ASN A 109 -26.26 -47.90 1.49
N ALA A 110 -27.33 -48.14 0.73
CA ALA A 110 -27.76 -47.25 -0.34
C ALA A 110 -28.42 -45.97 0.21
N SER A 111 -29.19 -46.06 1.29
CA SER A 111 -29.75 -44.90 1.98
C SER A 111 -28.64 -44.10 2.69
N ALA A 112 -27.73 -44.78 3.38
CA ALA A 112 -26.56 -44.15 4.01
C ALA A 112 -25.70 -43.35 3.01
N ASP A 113 -25.54 -43.86 1.79
CA ASP A 113 -24.78 -43.17 0.73
C ASP A 113 -25.47 -41.88 0.25
N LYS A 114 -26.81 -41.80 0.34
CA LYS A 114 -27.59 -40.67 -0.19
C LYS A 114 -27.91 -39.60 0.82
N ILE A 115 -28.18 -39.98 2.07
CA ILE A 115 -28.61 -39.06 3.14
C ILE A 115 -27.78 -39.20 4.43
N GLY A 116 -26.83 -40.12 4.51
CA GLY A 116 -26.05 -40.38 5.72
C GLY A 116 -26.68 -41.42 6.63
N ILE A 117 -26.00 -41.75 7.72
CA ILE A 117 -26.46 -42.74 8.70
C ILE A 117 -27.39 -42.03 9.69
N ALA A 118 -28.62 -42.52 9.87
CA ALA A 118 -29.54 -41.94 10.86
C ALA A 118 -28.92 -42.00 12.26
N LEU A 119 -28.92 -40.88 12.99
CA LEU A 119 -28.27 -40.79 14.29
C LEU A 119 -28.97 -41.66 15.34
N SER A 120 -30.28 -41.83 15.24
CA SER A 120 -31.08 -42.76 16.06
C SER A 120 -30.64 -44.23 15.87
N ALA A 121 -30.22 -44.61 14.65
CA ALA A 121 -29.71 -45.96 14.37
C ALA A 121 -28.32 -46.22 15.00
N ILE A 122 -27.54 -45.16 15.24
CA ILE A 122 -26.23 -45.27 15.92
C ILE A 122 -26.39 -45.21 17.44
N THR A 123 -27.12 -44.22 17.94
CA THR A 123 -27.17 -43.91 19.39
C THR A 123 -28.28 -44.63 20.14
N GLY A 124 -29.27 -45.21 19.44
CA GLY A 124 -30.46 -45.78 20.05
C GLY A 124 -31.38 -44.76 20.73
N SER A 125 -31.09 -43.46 20.57
CA SER A 125 -31.90 -42.37 21.11
C SER A 125 -33.17 -42.18 20.27
N THR A 126 -34.31 -42.04 20.95
CA THR A 126 -35.66 -41.89 20.37
C THR A 126 -36.28 -40.52 20.70
N GLY A 127 -35.44 -39.53 20.97
CA GLY A 127 -35.90 -38.15 21.15
C GLY A 127 -36.32 -37.53 19.82
N ALA A 128 -37.37 -36.70 19.83
CA ALA A 128 -37.90 -36.03 18.63
C ALA A 128 -36.84 -35.23 17.85
N ASP A 129 -35.78 -34.75 18.51
CA ASP A 129 -34.67 -34.05 17.87
C ASP A 129 -33.62 -34.97 17.22
N ALA A 130 -33.54 -36.25 17.63
CA ALA A 130 -32.57 -37.22 17.11
C ALA A 130 -33.07 -37.97 15.87
N ASP A 131 -34.39 -38.09 15.71
CA ASP A 131 -35.04 -38.75 14.57
C ASP A 131 -34.82 -37.99 13.25
N ASP A 132 -34.55 -36.69 13.32
CA ASP A 132 -34.29 -35.82 12.16
C ASP A 132 -32.78 -35.60 11.86
N LEU A 133 -31.88 -36.28 12.59
CA LEU A 133 -30.44 -36.11 12.46
C LEU A 133 -29.76 -37.26 11.73
N TYR A 134 -28.83 -36.89 10.84
CA TYR A 134 -28.02 -37.82 10.07
C TYR A 134 -26.54 -37.52 10.29
N CYS A 135 -25.74 -38.56 10.22
CA CYS A 135 -24.30 -38.55 10.42
C CYS A 135 -23.56 -38.96 9.14
N ILE A 136 -22.53 -38.21 8.79
CA ILE A 136 -21.51 -38.59 7.81
C ILE A 136 -20.25 -38.96 8.59
N LEU A 137 -19.75 -40.16 8.34
CA LEU A 137 -18.50 -40.65 8.93
C LEU A 137 -17.49 -40.85 7.81
N TYR A 138 -16.34 -40.20 7.95
CA TYR A 138 -15.19 -40.39 7.07
C TYR A 138 -13.98 -40.91 7.84
N GLN A 139 -13.41 -42.00 7.33
CA GLN A 139 -12.21 -42.66 7.86
C GLN A 139 -11.19 -42.79 6.72
N PRO A 140 -9.93 -42.37 6.91
CA PRO A 140 -8.90 -42.50 5.89
C PRO A 140 -8.41 -43.96 5.74
N GLY A 141 -8.06 -44.39 4.52
CA GLY A 141 -7.37 -45.66 4.23
C GLY A 141 -8.13 -46.68 3.37
N GLU A 142 -7.41 -47.49 2.58
CA GLU A 142 -7.96 -48.59 1.78
C GLU A 142 -8.53 -49.69 2.67
N GLY A 143 -9.85 -49.74 2.81
CA GLY A 143 -10.57 -50.71 3.64
C GLY A 143 -11.62 -50.09 4.57
N ALA A 144 -11.63 -48.76 4.72
CA ALA A 144 -12.72 -48.05 5.37
C ALA A 144 -14.00 -48.15 4.51
N GLY A 145 -15.06 -48.76 5.03
CA GLY A 145 -16.32 -48.84 4.31
C GLY A 145 -16.96 -47.45 4.16
N SER A 146 -16.83 -46.81 2.99
CA SER A 146 -17.38 -45.47 2.74
C SER A 146 -18.89 -45.53 2.48
N THR A 147 -19.64 -45.91 3.52
CA THR A 147 -21.10 -46.03 3.46
C THR A 147 -21.81 -44.69 3.25
N THR A 148 -21.11 -43.55 3.37
CA THR A 148 -21.67 -42.18 3.24
C THR A 148 -21.02 -41.35 2.13
N GLU A 149 -20.35 -41.98 1.17
CA GLU A 149 -19.50 -41.28 0.19
C GLU A 149 -20.29 -40.31 -0.71
N GLY A 150 -21.46 -40.72 -1.20
CA GLY A 150 -22.29 -39.92 -2.10
C GLY A 150 -22.77 -38.61 -1.46
N ILE A 151 -23.20 -38.66 -0.20
CA ILE A 151 -23.63 -37.49 0.56
C ILE A 151 -22.43 -36.65 1.02
N ARG A 152 -21.30 -37.29 1.38
CA ARG A 152 -20.04 -36.60 1.70
C ARG A 152 -19.54 -35.79 0.51
N ALA A 153 -19.46 -36.38 -0.68
CA ALA A 153 -19.01 -35.70 -1.89
C ALA A 153 -19.95 -34.55 -2.30
N ARG A 154 -21.22 -34.59 -1.89
CA ARG A 154 -22.18 -33.50 -2.09
C ARG A 154 -21.99 -32.35 -1.10
N LEU A 155 -21.73 -32.64 0.18
CA LEU A 155 -21.53 -31.60 1.20
C LEU A 155 -20.11 -31.04 1.20
N LEU A 156 -19.13 -31.85 0.82
CA LEU A 156 -17.71 -31.51 0.71
C LEU A 156 -17.18 -31.88 -0.68
N PRO A 157 -17.61 -31.18 -1.75
CA PRO A 157 -17.08 -31.39 -3.09
C PRO A 157 -15.59 -31.03 -3.17
N PHE A 158 -14.90 -31.51 -4.20
CA PHE A 158 -13.50 -31.17 -4.44
C PHE A 158 -13.29 -29.65 -4.42
N GLY A 159 -12.29 -29.18 -3.67
CA GLY A 159 -11.99 -27.76 -3.49
C GLY A 159 -12.85 -27.00 -2.47
N SER A 160 -13.77 -27.67 -1.76
CA SER A 160 -14.58 -27.02 -0.70
C SER A 160 -13.85 -26.82 0.63
N ILE A 161 -12.84 -27.65 0.89
CA ILE A 161 -11.89 -27.58 2.01
C ILE A 161 -10.51 -28.00 1.48
N ASP A 162 -9.47 -27.84 2.30
CA ASP A 162 -8.14 -28.36 1.97
C ASP A 162 -8.20 -29.86 1.65
N GLU A 163 -7.53 -30.26 0.57
CA GLU A 163 -7.66 -31.62 0.05
C GLU A 163 -7.04 -32.65 1.00
N THR A 164 -5.97 -32.29 1.71
CA THR A 164 -5.34 -33.18 2.71
C THR A 164 -6.26 -33.40 3.90
N VAL A 165 -7.01 -32.39 4.31
CA VAL A 165 -8.07 -32.52 5.33
C VAL A 165 -9.20 -33.41 4.82
N ARG A 166 -9.58 -33.27 3.54
CA ARG A 166 -10.68 -34.00 2.92
C ARG A 166 -10.40 -35.50 2.76
N THR A 167 -9.15 -35.88 2.52
CA THR A 167 -8.73 -37.27 2.21
C THR A 167 -7.99 -37.96 3.35
N ASP A 168 -7.14 -37.25 4.09
CA ASP A 168 -6.19 -37.88 5.01
C ASP A 168 -6.66 -37.78 6.47
N GLY A 169 -7.51 -36.79 6.79
CA GLY A 169 -8.11 -36.64 8.11
C GLY A 169 -9.35 -37.52 8.32
N SER A 170 -9.73 -37.74 9.58
CA SER A 170 -11.00 -38.38 9.95
C SER A 170 -11.97 -37.32 10.47
N TYR A 171 -13.24 -37.40 10.05
CA TYR A 171 -14.27 -36.46 10.52
C TYR A 171 -15.64 -37.10 10.61
N LEU A 172 -16.44 -36.47 11.48
CA LEU A 172 -17.83 -36.79 11.74
C LEU A 172 -18.65 -35.52 11.54
N ILE A 173 -19.71 -35.57 10.72
CA ILE A 173 -20.60 -34.42 10.48
C ILE A 173 -22.01 -34.83 10.84
N VAL A 174 -22.59 -34.20 11.86
CA VAL A 174 -23.99 -34.39 12.24
C VAL A 174 -24.79 -33.23 11.70
N TYR A 175 -25.86 -33.52 10.94
CA TYR A 175 -26.66 -32.51 10.28
C TYR A 175 -28.13 -32.91 10.18
N ALA A 176 -28.99 -31.91 10.03
CA ALA A 176 -30.42 -32.05 9.86
C ALA A 176 -30.79 -31.72 8.39
N PRO A 177 -31.00 -32.72 7.53
CA PRO A 177 -31.29 -32.50 6.12
C PRO A 177 -32.58 -31.71 5.88
N GLY A 178 -33.64 -31.94 6.67
CA GLY A 178 -34.92 -31.24 6.50
C GLY A 178 -34.85 -29.74 6.83
N THR A 179 -34.06 -29.36 7.84
CA THR A 179 -33.84 -27.95 8.17
C THR A 179 -32.71 -27.33 7.33
N GLY A 180 -31.84 -28.15 6.73
CA GLY A 180 -30.67 -27.71 5.98
C GLY A 180 -29.57 -27.16 6.89
N ALA A 181 -29.49 -27.63 8.13
CA ALA A 181 -28.55 -27.15 9.14
C ALA A 181 -27.56 -28.23 9.55
N VAL A 182 -26.26 -27.91 9.53
CA VAL A 182 -25.21 -28.69 10.18
C VAL A 182 -25.26 -28.39 11.68
N ARG A 183 -25.25 -29.45 12.50
CA ARG A 183 -25.33 -29.33 13.97
C ARG A 183 -23.96 -29.26 14.58
N GLU A 184 -23.12 -30.23 14.25
CA GLU A 184 -21.78 -30.36 14.80
C GLU A 184 -20.84 -31.08 13.84
N VAL A 185 -19.56 -30.75 13.96
CA VAL A 185 -18.46 -31.40 13.25
C VAL A 185 -17.36 -31.76 14.24
N TRP A 186 -16.86 -32.99 14.11
CA TRP A 186 -15.66 -33.47 14.76
C TRP A 186 -14.57 -33.73 13.73
N TYR A 187 -13.32 -33.43 14.07
CA TYR A 187 -12.18 -33.64 13.18
C TYR A 187 -10.94 -34.08 13.95
N SER A 188 -10.14 -34.96 13.35
CA SER A 188 -8.77 -35.23 13.79
C SER A 188 -7.91 -35.68 12.61
N ASP A 189 -6.65 -35.25 12.62
CA ASP A 189 -5.62 -35.70 11.67
C ASP A 189 -4.98 -37.05 12.09
N ARG A 190 -5.25 -37.52 13.31
CA ARG A 190 -4.59 -38.70 13.91
C ARG A 190 -5.53 -39.71 14.53
N TYR A 191 -6.63 -39.24 15.12
CA TYR A 191 -7.65 -40.12 15.66
C TYR A 191 -8.64 -40.52 14.56
N ILE A 192 -8.95 -41.81 14.46
CA ILE A 192 -9.92 -42.32 13.48
C ILE A 192 -11.24 -42.56 14.21
N PHE A 193 -12.26 -41.79 13.87
CA PHE A 193 -13.60 -41.94 14.44
C PHE A 193 -14.22 -43.26 14.00
N GLN A 194 -14.85 -43.99 14.91
CA GLN A 194 -15.46 -45.29 14.67
C GLN A 194 -16.97 -45.21 14.36
N GLY A 195 -17.62 -44.11 14.73
CA GLY A 195 -19.06 -43.89 14.55
C GLY A 195 -19.93 -44.83 15.37
N THR A 196 -19.46 -45.27 16.54
CA THR A 196 -20.21 -46.20 17.42
C THR A 196 -21.01 -45.45 18.49
N ALA A 197 -22.09 -46.06 19.00
CA ALA A 197 -22.89 -45.49 20.09
C ALA A 197 -22.05 -45.08 21.30
N ALA A 198 -21.07 -45.91 21.68
CA ALA A 198 -20.19 -45.67 22.80
C ALA A 198 -19.29 -44.44 22.56
N GLU A 199 -18.69 -44.35 21.36
CA GLU A 199 -17.85 -43.22 20.99
C GLU A 199 -18.63 -41.90 20.93
N PHE A 200 -19.86 -41.91 20.40
CA PHE A 200 -20.73 -40.73 20.42
C PHE A 200 -21.05 -40.26 21.85
N SER A 201 -21.30 -41.19 22.77
CA SER A 201 -21.53 -40.85 24.19
C SER A 201 -20.28 -40.25 24.83
N GLU A 202 -19.09 -40.74 24.49
CA GLU A 202 -17.83 -40.18 24.97
C GLU A 202 -17.59 -38.78 24.39
N LEU A 203 -17.74 -38.63 23.07
CA LEU A 203 -17.60 -37.35 22.36
C LEU A 203 -18.55 -36.28 22.90
N SER A 204 -19.81 -36.63 23.17
CA SER A 204 -20.77 -35.71 23.79
C SER A 204 -20.25 -35.14 25.13
N GLY A 205 -19.61 -35.97 25.95
CA GLY A 205 -18.99 -35.56 27.21
C GLY A 205 -17.71 -34.72 27.07
N LEU A 206 -17.18 -34.58 25.85
CA LEU A 206 -16.00 -33.73 25.53
C LEU A 206 -16.37 -32.33 25.05
N THR A 207 -17.63 -32.10 24.66
CA THR A 207 -18.08 -30.85 24.05
C THR A 207 -17.79 -29.62 24.93
N GLU A 208 -17.94 -29.76 26.24
CA GLU A 208 -17.70 -28.70 27.24
C GLU A 208 -16.29 -28.71 27.86
N ASP A 209 -15.47 -29.74 27.62
CA ASP A 209 -14.15 -29.91 28.27
C ASP A 209 -12.99 -29.93 27.25
N PRO A 210 -12.43 -28.75 26.91
CA PRO A 210 -11.28 -28.63 26.01
C PRO A 210 -10.08 -29.48 26.42
N LYS A 211 -9.82 -29.65 27.73
CA LYS A 211 -8.62 -30.35 28.21
C LYS A 211 -8.69 -31.85 27.92
N LYS A 212 -9.88 -32.43 27.95
CA LYS A 212 -10.08 -33.84 27.56
C LYS A 212 -9.90 -34.02 26.05
N ARG A 213 -10.25 -33.01 25.25
CA ARG A 213 -10.07 -33.02 23.78
C ARG A 213 -8.61 -32.90 23.33
N GLU A 214 -7.72 -32.40 24.18
CA GLU A 214 -6.27 -32.40 23.89
C GLU A 214 -5.64 -33.80 23.90
N ARG A 215 -6.31 -34.79 24.53
CA ARG A 215 -5.77 -36.15 24.74
C ARG A 215 -6.86 -37.21 24.67
N PHE A 216 -7.81 -37.06 23.74
CA PHE A 216 -8.80 -38.10 23.51
C PHE A 216 -8.11 -39.34 22.94
N TYR A 217 -8.06 -40.43 23.72
CA TYR A 217 -7.23 -41.60 23.44
C TYR A 217 -5.75 -41.28 23.13
N GLY A 218 -5.22 -40.21 23.72
CA GLY A 218 -3.85 -39.75 23.50
C GLY A 218 -3.65 -38.80 22.32
N GLU A 219 -4.69 -38.54 21.53
CA GLU A 219 -4.65 -37.65 20.36
C GLU A 219 -5.55 -36.42 20.54
N ALA A 220 -5.30 -35.38 19.75
CA ALA A 220 -6.10 -34.17 19.77
C ALA A 220 -7.32 -34.31 18.85
N VAL A 221 -8.49 -33.91 19.36
CA VAL A 221 -9.74 -33.93 18.60
C VAL A 221 -10.40 -32.56 18.59
N GLY A 222 -10.73 -32.10 17.39
CA GLY A 222 -11.44 -30.86 17.11
C GLY A 222 -12.96 -31.03 17.19
N TYR A 223 -13.65 -29.98 17.63
CA TYR A 223 -15.10 -29.92 17.73
C TYR A 223 -15.60 -28.52 17.39
N TYR A 224 -16.63 -28.45 16.56
CA TYR A 224 -17.35 -27.21 16.27
C TYR A 224 -18.85 -27.49 16.14
N ALA A 225 -19.67 -26.82 16.96
CA ALA A 225 -21.12 -26.84 16.86
C ALA A 225 -21.66 -25.42 16.77
N GLY A 226 -22.61 -25.19 15.85
CA GLY A 226 -23.11 -23.85 15.50
C GLY A 226 -23.76 -23.04 16.64
N ALA A 227 -23.91 -23.62 17.85
CA ALA A 227 -24.49 -22.98 19.02
C ALA A 227 -23.67 -23.13 20.33
N SER A 228 -22.59 -23.93 20.37
CA SER A 228 -21.87 -24.23 21.61
C SER A 228 -20.40 -23.85 21.54
N LEU A 229 -20.13 -22.62 21.98
CA LEU A 229 -19.07 -22.24 22.92
C LEU A 229 -19.26 -20.73 23.17
N THR A 230 -19.95 -20.37 24.27
CA THR A 230 -19.60 -19.14 24.97
C THR A 230 -18.14 -19.29 25.37
N GLU A 231 -17.26 -18.67 24.59
CA GLU A 231 -15.84 -18.58 24.89
C GLU A 231 -15.68 -18.04 26.33
N PRO A 232 -14.70 -18.52 27.12
CA PRO A 232 -14.35 -17.86 28.37
C PRO A 232 -13.81 -16.48 28.00
N GLU A 233 -14.69 -15.47 27.91
CA GLU A 233 -14.41 -14.12 27.38
C GLU A 233 -13.09 -14.09 26.60
N ARG A 234 -13.08 -14.75 25.44
CA ARG A 234 -12.34 -14.10 24.38
C ARG A 234 -13.11 -12.80 24.28
N LYS A 235 -12.46 -11.69 24.68
CA LYS A 235 -12.60 -10.51 23.84
C LYS A 235 -12.58 -11.09 22.43
N ASP A 236 -13.68 -10.98 21.67
CA ASP A 236 -13.62 -11.07 20.20
C ASP A 236 -12.23 -10.57 19.85
N PRO A 237 -11.32 -11.35 19.21
CA PRO A 237 -9.91 -10.98 19.11
C PRO A 237 -9.94 -9.56 18.59
N GLU A 238 -9.70 -8.59 19.49
CA GLU A 238 -10.32 -7.26 19.43
C GLU A 238 -10.07 -6.84 18.02
N GLN A 239 -11.10 -6.88 17.14
CA GLN A 239 -10.84 -6.96 15.70
C GLN A 239 -9.96 -5.76 15.45
N MET A 240 -8.67 -6.04 15.20
CA MET A 240 -7.65 -5.03 15.41
C MET A 240 -7.78 -4.18 14.18
N GLU A 241 -8.72 -3.24 14.22
CA GLU A 241 -9.08 -2.43 13.09
C GLU A 241 -7.96 -1.42 12.93
N MET A 242 -6.95 -1.85 12.20
CA MET A 242 -5.98 -0.95 11.61
C MET A 242 -6.71 -0.14 10.56
N LYS A 243 -6.70 1.17 10.75
CA LYS A 243 -7.24 2.10 9.75
C LYS A 243 -6.09 2.67 8.97
N VAL A 244 -6.21 2.57 7.66
CA VAL A 244 -5.29 3.18 6.71
C VAL A 244 -6.12 4.14 5.85
N ALA A 245 -5.67 5.37 5.79
CA ALA A 245 -6.23 6.39 4.92
C ALA A 245 -5.12 6.94 4.01
N VAL A 246 -5.39 7.02 2.71
CA VAL A 246 -4.44 7.54 1.72
C VAL A 246 -4.95 8.90 1.25
N TYR A 247 -4.08 9.90 1.29
CA TYR A 247 -4.38 11.26 0.89
C TYR A 247 -3.50 11.65 -0.29
N ASN A 248 -4.09 11.67 -1.48
CA ASN A 248 -3.42 12.07 -2.72
C ASN A 248 -3.71 13.55 -3.04
N LYS A 249 -3.00 14.46 -2.36
CA LYS A 249 -3.22 15.91 -2.42
C LYS A 249 -1.89 16.65 -2.66
N ASP A 250 -1.72 17.83 -2.06
CA ASP A 250 -0.51 18.65 -2.11
C ASP A 250 0.71 17.88 -1.61
N VAL A 251 0.53 16.96 -0.67
CA VAL A 251 1.47 15.87 -0.39
C VAL A 251 0.75 14.53 -0.58
N LEU A 252 1.42 13.52 -1.14
CA LEU A 252 0.92 12.15 -1.11
C LEU A 252 1.40 11.47 0.17
N TYR A 253 0.46 11.14 1.05
CA TYR A 253 0.80 10.46 2.30
C TYR A 253 -0.26 9.47 2.75
N VAL A 254 0.15 8.61 3.68
CA VAL A 254 -0.67 7.56 4.27
C VAL A 254 -0.74 7.79 5.77
N GLU A 255 -1.95 7.89 6.30
CA GLU A 255 -2.20 7.90 7.74
C GLU A 255 -2.54 6.48 8.17
N VAL A 256 -1.79 5.96 9.15
CA VAL A 256 -1.96 4.62 9.72
C VAL A 256 -2.31 4.78 11.19
N GLU A 257 -3.55 4.48 11.56
CA GLU A 257 -3.98 4.40 12.95
C GLU A 257 -3.75 2.98 13.46
N THR A 258 -2.93 2.86 14.50
CA THR A 258 -2.46 1.58 15.01
C THR A 258 -3.13 1.24 16.33
N PRO A 259 -3.64 0.01 16.48
CA PRO A 259 -4.12 -0.47 17.77
C PRO A 259 -2.98 -0.57 18.80
N SER A 260 -3.30 -0.35 20.07
CA SER A 260 -2.33 -0.40 21.16
C SER A 260 -1.69 -1.79 21.31
N GLY A 261 -0.37 -1.85 21.56
CA GLY A 261 0.34 -3.10 21.91
C GLY A 261 0.90 -3.91 20.73
N VAL A 262 1.22 -3.26 19.61
CA VAL A 262 1.84 -3.90 18.44
C VAL A 262 3.37 -3.82 18.49
N ASN A 263 4.06 -4.95 18.21
CA ASN A 263 5.54 -5.02 18.23
C ASN A 263 6.18 -4.96 16.84
N GLY A 264 5.42 -5.24 15.78
CA GLY A 264 5.85 -5.08 14.39
C GLY A 264 4.76 -4.39 13.58
N LEU A 265 5.13 -3.32 12.87
CA LEU A 265 4.22 -2.57 12.02
C LEU A 265 4.88 -2.27 10.67
N LYS A 266 4.30 -2.79 9.60
CA LYS A 266 4.76 -2.62 8.23
C LYS A 266 3.71 -1.84 7.44
N LEU A 267 4.13 -0.85 6.66
CA LEU A 267 3.32 -0.29 5.59
C LEU A 267 3.81 -0.86 4.26
N TRP A 268 2.95 -1.59 3.56
CA TRP A 268 3.24 -2.14 2.24
C TRP A 268 2.86 -1.16 1.14
N VAL A 269 3.72 -1.11 0.12
CA VAL A 269 3.50 -0.38 -1.13
C VAL A 269 3.79 -1.34 -2.29
N GLU A 270 2.80 -1.52 -3.15
CA GLU A 270 2.88 -2.41 -4.31
C GLU A 270 2.49 -1.66 -5.59
N GLY A 271 3.36 -1.68 -6.60
CA GLY A 271 3.10 -1.08 -7.91
C GLY A 271 2.23 -1.99 -8.77
N ALA A 272 1.11 -1.47 -9.27
CA ALA A 272 0.17 -2.24 -10.08
C ALA A 272 0.74 -2.62 -11.46
N ALA A 273 1.59 -1.78 -12.03
CA ALA A 273 2.15 -1.97 -13.37
C ALA A 273 3.56 -2.60 -13.32
N SER A 274 4.35 -2.24 -12.31
CA SER A 274 5.68 -2.81 -12.08
C SER A 274 5.61 -4.18 -11.43
N GLY A 275 4.57 -4.47 -10.64
CA GLY A 275 4.52 -5.61 -9.72
C GLY A 275 5.52 -5.51 -8.56
N ALA A 276 6.23 -4.38 -8.44
CA ALA A 276 7.23 -4.18 -7.41
C ALA A 276 6.54 -4.07 -6.05
N LYS A 277 7.07 -4.77 -5.05
CA LYS A 277 6.46 -4.84 -3.72
C LYS A 277 7.52 -4.61 -2.64
N GLY A 278 7.29 -3.59 -1.82
CA GLY A 278 8.16 -3.26 -0.70
C GLY A 278 7.37 -2.81 0.52
N TRP A 279 8.06 -2.68 1.65
CA TRP A 279 7.44 -2.19 2.87
C TRP A 279 8.34 -1.25 3.68
N ILE A 280 7.70 -0.36 4.44
CA ILE A 280 8.32 0.57 5.37
C ILE A 280 8.08 0.09 6.81
N ASP A 281 9.13 0.09 7.63
CA ASP A 281 9.08 -0.32 9.03
C ASP A 281 8.65 0.86 9.92
N LEU A 282 7.37 0.94 10.28
CA LEU A 282 6.87 2.11 11.02
C LEU A 282 7.43 2.20 12.45
N ASN A 283 8.00 1.11 12.99
CA ASN A 283 8.59 1.09 14.33
C ASN A 283 10.05 1.54 14.37
N ARG A 284 10.77 1.48 13.25
CA ARG A 284 12.21 1.84 13.18
C ARG A 284 12.47 3.21 12.58
N PHE A 285 11.52 3.78 11.84
CA PHE A 285 11.67 5.07 11.18
C PHE A 285 11.27 6.21 12.12
N THR A 286 11.91 6.30 13.29
CA THR A 286 11.70 7.43 14.22
C THR A 286 12.68 8.59 14.00
N GLN A 287 13.47 8.57 12.91
CA GLN A 287 14.51 9.58 12.62
C GLN A 287 14.65 9.98 11.13
N ASN A 288 13.82 9.45 10.23
CA ASN A 288 13.84 9.82 8.81
C ASN A 288 12.65 10.73 8.50
N GLU A 289 12.84 11.72 7.63
CA GLU A 289 11.84 12.73 7.24
C GLU A 289 10.56 12.14 6.59
N ARG A 290 10.46 10.82 6.39
CA ARG A 290 9.33 10.20 5.69
C ARG A 290 8.22 9.68 6.61
N VAL A 291 8.54 9.27 7.84
CA VAL A 291 7.57 8.68 8.78
C VAL A 291 7.45 9.56 10.01
N LEU A 292 6.22 9.98 10.31
CA LEU A 292 5.90 10.89 11.41
C LEU A 292 4.93 10.25 12.38
N THR A 293 5.28 10.29 13.65
CA THR A 293 4.42 9.78 14.71
C THR A 293 3.60 10.89 15.36
N LYS A 294 2.28 10.73 15.40
CA LYS A 294 1.30 11.65 16.04
C LYS A 294 0.55 10.93 17.16
N GLY A 295 -0.20 11.69 17.96
CA GLY A 295 -1.16 11.14 18.93
C GLY A 295 -0.54 10.18 19.96
N ALA A 296 0.43 10.65 20.74
CA ALA A 296 1.14 9.84 21.76
C ALA A 296 1.75 8.51 21.26
N GLY A 297 1.92 8.32 19.93
CA GLY A 297 2.46 7.08 19.37
C GLY A 297 1.45 6.21 18.62
N SER A 298 0.18 6.62 18.51
CA SER A 298 -0.88 5.77 17.95
C SER A 298 -1.22 6.00 16.48
N VAL A 299 -0.68 7.07 15.88
CA VAL A 299 -0.93 7.42 14.47
C VAL A 299 0.41 7.68 13.77
N TYR A 300 0.56 7.14 12.56
CA TYR A 300 1.74 7.32 11.72
C TYR A 300 1.35 7.93 10.39
N ASP A 301 1.92 9.09 10.07
CA ASP A 301 1.88 9.64 8.72
C ASP A 301 3.13 9.22 7.95
N VAL A 302 2.93 8.65 6.77
CA VAL A 302 4.01 8.17 5.90
C VAL A 302 3.94 8.90 4.58
N ILE A 303 4.92 9.74 4.31
CA ILE A 303 5.04 10.48 3.05
C ILE A 303 5.45 9.51 1.94
N LEU A 304 4.68 9.44 0.86
CA LEU A 304 5.06 8.67 -0.33
C LEU A 304 5.63 9.58 -1.42
N ASP A 305 5.13 10.81 -1.54
CA ASP A 305 5.63 11.81 -2.47
C ASP A 305 5.44 13.23 -1.91
N ASP A 306 6.56 13.89 -1.60
CA ASP A 306 6.62 15.32 -1.28
C ASP A 306 7.80 15.95 -2.04
N ILE A 307 7.48 16.88 -2.94
CA ILE A 307 8.47 17.59 -3.77
C ILE A 307 9.16 18.73 -3.00
N SER A 308 8.66 19.09 -1.83
CA SER A 308 9.19 20.17 -0.99
C SER A 308 10.19 19.71 0.08
N ILE A 309 10.43 18.40 0.18
CA ILE A 309 11.44 17.80 1.07
C ILE A 309 12.41 16.97 0.23
N GLN A 310 13.71 17.21 0.39
CA GLN A 310 14.73 16.45 -0.32
C GLN A 310 14.71 14.98 0.12
N GLY A 311 14.58 14.06 -0.83
CA GLY A 311 14.53 12.61 -0.55
C GLY A 311 13.15 12.08 -0.14
N ALA A 312 12.11 12.93 -0.10
CA ALA A 312 10.73 12.54 0.20
C ALA A 312 9.87 12.27 -1.06
N ARG A 313 10.44 12.42 -2.25
CA ARG A 313 9.76 12.19 -3.54
C ARG A 313 9.51 10.70 -3.76
N PHE A 314 8.54 10.36 -4.62
CA PHE A 314 8.20 8.98 -4.93
C PHE A 314 9.37 8.21 -5.57
N ALA A 315 10.13 8.88 -6.45
CA ALA A 315 11.31 8.29 -7.07
C ALA A 315 12.37 7.85 -6.05
N ASP A 316 12.42 8.51 -4.89
CA ASP A 316 13.38 8.24 -3.82
C ASP A 316 12.86 7.16 -2.84
N LEU A 317 11.57 6.82 -2.91
CA LEU A 317 10.89 5.86 -2.01
C LEU A 317 11.58 4.49 -1.99
N ARG A 318 12.19 4.08 -3.11
CA ARG A 318 12.96 2.82 -3.19
C ARG A 318 14.04 2.73 -2.11
N GLY A 319 14.67 3.84 -1.74
CA GLY A 319 15.71 3.89 -0.71
C GLY A 319 15.20 3.52 0.69
N ASP A 320 13.91 3.71 0.94
CA ASP A 320 13.25 3.48 2.23
C ASP A 320 12.54 2.11 2.29
N LEU A 321 12.25 1.50 1.15
CA LEU A 321 11.52 0.23 1.07
C LEU A 321 12.42 -0.98 1.36
N ARG A 322 11.87 -1.95 2.09
CA ARG A 322 12.49 -3.25 2.36
C ARG A 322 11.79 -4.35 1.56
N SER A 323 12.51 -5.40 1.19
CA SER A 323 11.96 -6.62 0.59
C SER A 323 12.02 -7.79 1.55
N ASP A 324 10.96 -8.59 1.63
CA ASP A 324 10.95 -9.83 2.43
C ASP A 324 11.75 -10.98 1.79
N HIS A 325 12.06 -10.87 0.49
CA HIS A 325 12.72 -11.93 -0.30
C HIS A 325 14.19 -11.63 -0.61
N GLY A 326 14.78 -10.58 -0.04
CA GLY A 326 16.20 -10.23 -0.23
C GLY A 326 16.61 -9.86 -1.67
N GLY A 327 15.63 -9.59 -2.55
CA GLY A 327 15.85 -9.20 -3.95
C GLY A 327 15.78 -7.69 -4.18
N ASN A 328 16.38 -7.25 -5.30
CA ASN A 328 16.44 -5.86 -5.78
C ASN A 328 15.16 -5.38 -6.51
N ASP A 329 14.11 -6.21 -6.60
CA ASP A 329 12.86 -5.95 -7.35
C ASP A 329 11.87 -5.07 -6.57
N ILE A 330 12.33 -3.93 -6.10
CA ILE A 330 11.48 -2.85 -5.54
C ILE A 330 11.53 -1.62 -6.48
N ALA A 331 11.55 -1.87 -7.79
CA ALA A 331 11.61 -0.83 -8.80
C ALA A 331 10.17 -0.39 -9.16
N LEU A 332 9.60 0.50 -8.35
CA LEU A 332 8.36 1.19 -8.68
C LEU A 332 8.58 2.11 -9.90
N ILE A 333 7.59 2.19 -10.76
CA ILE A 333 7.53 3.07 -11.93
C ILE A 333 6.86 4.38 -11.51
N PRO A 334 7.56 5.52 -11.54
CA PRO A 334 6.92 6.81 -11.25
C PRO A 334 5.73 7.04 -12.19
N GLY A 335 4.57 7.37 -11.60
CA GLY A 335 3.31 7.60 -12.32
C GLY A 335 2.40 6.38 -12.41
N GLU A 336 2.81 5.21 -11.91
CA GLU A 336 1.93 4.03 -11.83
C GLU A 336 0.91 4.13 -10.69
N ASP A 337 -0.13 3.30 -10.76
CA ASP A 337 -1.03 3.09 -9.63
C ASP A 337 -0.38 2.18 -8.57
N ILE A 338 -0.59 2.50 -7.30
CA ILE A 338 -0.02 1.80 -6.15
C ILE A 338 -1.12 1.28 -5.22
N CYS A 339 -0.94 0.06 -4.73
CA CYS A 339 -1.73 -0.54 -3.66
C CYS A 339 -0.99 -0.37 -2.33
N ILE A 340 -1.71 0.12 -1.32
CA ILE A 340 -1.17 0.46 -0.01
C ILE A 340 -1.99 -0.23 1.06
N TYR A 341 -1.32 -0.89 2.00
CA TYR A 341 -1.97 -1.48 3.17
C TYR A 341 -0.97 -1.64 4.31
N ALA A 342 -1.43 -1.63 5.55
CA ALA A 342 -0.59 -1.82 6.71
C ALA A 342 -0.81 -3.20 7.32
N GLU A 343 0.25 -3.81 7.82
CA GLU A 343 0.23 -5.07 8.56
C GLU A 343 0.87 -4.89 9.93
N ALA A 344 0.21 -5.38 10.97
CA ALA A 344 0.76 -5.44 12.31
C ALA A 344 0.90 -6.87 12.82
N VAL A 345 1.94 -7.11 13.61
CA VAL A 345 2.15 -8.35 14.36
C VAL A 345 2.14 -8.01 15.84
N THR A 346 1.20 -8.59 16.58
CA THR A 346 1.09 -8.44 18.04
C THR A 346 2.15 -9.28 18.76
N GLU A 347 2.38 -9.02 20.05
CA GLU A 347 3.29 -9.84 20.88
C GLU A 347 2.90 -11.32 20.93
N SER A 348 1.60 -11.60 20.76
CA SER A 348 1.03 -12.95 20.72
C SER A 348 1.20 -13.67 19.37
N GLY A 349 1.78 -13.00 18.36
CA GLY A 349 1.99 -13.54 17.01
C GLY A 349 0.78 -13.41 16.07
N ASN A 350 -0.34 -12.84 16.53
CA ASN A 350 -1.48 -12.54 15.66
C ASN A 350 -1.13 -11.45 14.66
N LYS A 351 -1.53 -11.67 13.39
CA LYS A 351 -1.41 -10.70 12.30
C LYS A 351 -2.73 -9.96 12.11
N ALA A 352 -2.66 -8.64 12.05
CA ALA A 352 -3.74 -7.78 11.61
C ALA A 352 -3.32 -7.07 10.31
N ALA A 353 -4.25 -6.85 9.40
CA ALA A 353 -4.01 -6.11 8.17
C ALA A 353 -5.14 -5.11 7.94
N SER A 354 -4.81 -3.92 7.45
CA SER A 354 -5.80 -2.95 7.03
C SER A 354 -6.45 -3.38 5.71
N PRO A 355 -7.58 -2.76 5.32
CA PRO A 355 -8.02 -2.76 3.93
C PRO A 355 -6.92 -2.24 2.99
N VAL A 356 -6.94 -2.69 1.74
CA VAL A 356 -6.06 -2.19 0.69
C VAL A 356 -6.64 -0.91 0.09
N CYS A 357 -5.84 0.15 0.09
CA CYS A 357 -6.14 1.41 -0.59
C CYS A 357 -5.40 1.47 -1.93
N GLN A 358 -5.98 2.14 -2.92
CA GLN A 358 -5.36 2.36 -4.22
C GLN A 358 -5.33 3.84 -4.56
N THR A 359 -4.23 4.29 -5.15
CA THR A 359 -4.05 5.66 -5.65
C THR A 359 -2.98 5.67 -6.75
N ASN A 360 -2.88 6.77 -7.50
CA ASN A 360 -1.74 6.99 -8.37
C ASN A 360 -0.54 7.56 -7.58
N SER A 361 0.67 7.18 -7.97
CA SER A 361 1.92 7.54 -7.28
C SER A 361 2.35 8.99 -7.45
N LEU A 362 2.04 9.65 -8.58
CA LEU A 362 2.49 11.02 -8.88
C LEU A 362 1.36 11.99 -9.20
N PHE A 363 0.26 11.49 -9.77
CA PHE A 363 -0.82 12.29 -10.34
C PHE A 363 -2.15 12.02 -9.63
N GLN A 364 -3.21 12.69 -10.06
CA GLN A 364 -4.55 12.37 -9.54
C GLN A 364 -4.95 10.95 -9.95
N LYS A 365 -4.73 10.63 -11.24
CA LYS A 365 -4.97 9.32 -11.88
C LYS A 365 -4.49 9.34 -13.33
N VAL A 366 -4.42 8.16 -13.95
CA VAL A 366 -4.48 8.02 -15.40
C VAL A 366 -5.90 7.64 -15.80
N ALA A 367 -6.48 8.32 -16.80
CA ALA A 367 -7.82 8.06 -17.27
C ALA A 367 -7.89 8.15 -18.80
N ASN A 368 -8.41 7.11 -19.45
CA ASN A 368 -8.58 7.04 -20.91
C ASN A 368 -7.31 7.39 -21.70
N GLY A 369 -6.14 6.88 -21.26
CA GLY A 369 -4.86 7.16 -21.94
C GLY A 369 -4.21 8.49 -21.58
N LYS A 370 -4.84 9.30 -20.71
CA LYS A 370 -4.40 10.65 -20.34
C LYS A 370 -4.00 10.73 -18.87
N ILE A 371 -3.03 11.59 -18.57
CA ILE A 371 -2.66 11.95 -17.19
C ILE A 371 -3.64 13.01 -16.69
N VAL A 372 -4.14 12.87 -15.46
CA VAL A 372 -5.01 13.88 -14.84
C VAL A 372 -4.27 14.56 -13.68
N VAL A 373 -4.21 15.89 -13.71
CA VAL A 373 -3.56 16.72 -12.69
C VAL A 373 -4.58 17.62 -12.00
N SER A 374 -4.41 17.84 -10.69
CA SER A 374 -5.40 18.53 -9.85
C SER A 374 -4.81 19.44 -8.77
N ASN A 375 -3.49 19.44 -8.60
CA ASN A 375 -2.77 20.30 -7.67
C ASN A 375 -1.36 20.55 -8.21
N ILE A 376 -0.63 21.45 -7.55
CA ILE A 376 0.71 21.85 -7.95
C ILE A 376 1.70 20.69 -7.94
N ARG A 377 1.66 19.80 -6.93
CA ARG A 377 2.54 18.63 -6.89
C ARG A 377 2.37 17.76 -8.14
N HIS A 378 1.12 17.49 -8.56
CA HIS A 378 0.83 16.75 -9.78
C HIS A 378 1.39 17.44 -11.03
N LEU A 379 1.34 18.78 -11.08
CA LEU A 379 1.86 19.57 -12.20
C LEU A 379 3.39 19.51 -12.27
N GLU A 380 4.09 19.74 -11.17
CA GLU A 380 5.56 19.70 -11.12
C GLU A 380 6.11 18.29 -11.30
N ASN A 381 5.34 17.26 -10.93
CA ASN A 381 5.69 15.86 -11.20
C ASN A 381 5.70 15.48 -12.68
N LEU A 382 5.23 16.34 -13.59
CA LEU A 382 5.44 16.17 -15.03
C LEU A 382 6.90 16.42 -15.44
N ASP A 383 7.66 17.11 -14.58
CA ASP A 383 9.08 17.35 -14.78
C ASP A 383 9.89 16.15 -14.31
N ARG A 384 10.65 15.55 -15.22
CA ARG A 384 11.51 14.41 -14.88
C ARG A 384 12.56 14.77 -13.83
N ARG A 385 13.03 16.01 -13.79
CA ARG A 385 13.98 16.48 -12.76
C ARG A 385 13.38 16.38 -11.36
N VAL A 386 12.05 16.53 -11.24
CA VAL A 386 11.29 16.48 -9.99
C VAL A 386 10.89 15.04 -9.65
N SER A 387 10.46 14.22 -10.61
CA SER A 387 9.79 12.95 -10.29
C SER A 387 10.42 11.70 -10.90
N ASP A 388 11.47 11.84 -11.72
CA ASP A 388 11.98 10.82 -12.63
C ASP A 388 10.90 10.23 -13.58
N PHE A 389 9.75 10.91 -13.73
CA PHE A 389 8.67 10.48 -14.62
C PHE A 389 9.13 10.43 -16.08
N HIS A 390 9.01 9.24 -16.69
CA HIS A 390 9.48 8.97 -18.04
C HIS A 390 8.41 8.17 -18.81
N PRO A 391 7.43 8.86 -19.43
CA PRO A 391 6.27 8.21 -20.04
C PRO A 391 6.67 7.35 -21.25
N ALA A 392 7.61 7.80 -22.08
CA ALA A 392 8.07 7.06 -23.27
C ALA A 392 8.65 5.67 -22.94
N ALA A 393 9.30 5.51 -21.80
CA ALA A 393 9.85 4.23 -21.37
C ALA A 393 8.79 3.27 -20.81
N ASN A 394 7.61 3.78 -20.41
CA ASN A 394 6.61 3.05 -19.65
C ASN A 394 5.17 3.18 -20.18
N GLU A 395 4.98 3.68 -21.41
CA GLU A 395 3.68 4.05 -21.98
C GLU A 395 2.61 2.95 -21.81
N GLN A 396 2.90 1.73 -22.26
CA GLN A 396 1.97 0.61 -22.17
C GLN A 396 1.67 0.21 -20.72
N LYS A 397 2.68 0.25 -19.85
CA LYS A 397 2.55 -0.12 -18.44
C LYS A 397 1.70 0.89 -17.67
N LEU A 398 1.83 2.17 -18.01
CA LEU A 398 1.08 3.26 -17.40
C LEU A 398 -0.31 3.45 -18.02
N GLY A 399 -0.67 2.67 -19.04
CA GLY A 399 -1.94 2.81 -19.74
C GLY A 399 -2.08 4.16 -20.45
N LEU A 400 -0.96 4.74 -20.90
CA LEU A 400 -0.92 5.99 -21.66
C LEU A 400 -1.08 5.72 -23.16
N SER A 401 -1.59 6.71 -23.88
CA SER A 401 -1.71 6.63 -25.34
C SER A 401 -1.52 8.01 -25.96
N SER A 402 -0.90 8.05 -27.14
CA SER A 402 -0.75 9.30 -27.88
C SER A 402 -1.97 9.64 -28.76
N PRO A 403 -2.29 10.93 -28.95
CA PRO A 403 -3.31 11.36 -29.89
C PRO A 403 -2.95 11.02 -31.34
N ALA A 404 -3.96 10.68 -32.16
CA ALA A 404 -3.76 10.39 -33.58
C ALA A 404 -3.20 11.61 -34.36
N GLU A 405 -3.54 12.82 -33.93
CA GLU A 405 -3.13 14.09 -34.54
C GLU A 405 -1.70 14.50 -34.14
N GLN A 406 -1.20 14.01 -33.00
CA GLN A 406 0.15 14.27 -32.49
C GLN A 406 0.78 12.96 -31.95
N PRO A 407 1.18 12.03 -32.83
CA PRO A 407 1.76 10.76 -32.42
C PRO A 407 3.01 10.95 -31.56
N GLY A 408 3.11 10.19 -30.46
CA GLY A 408 4.21 10.29 -29.49
C GLY A 408 4.05 11.39 -28.43
N ALA A 409 3.05 12.27 -28.54
CA ALA A 409 2.73 13.24 -27.50
C ALA A 409 1.87 12.61 -26.39
N TYR A 410 2.07 13.08 -25.15
CA TYR A 410 1.28 12.67 -23.99
C TYR A 410 0.32 13.78 -23.58
N VAL A 411 -0.93 13.40 -23.31
CA VAL A 411 -1.98 14.34 -22.91
C VAL A 411 -2.08 14.43 -21.40
N VAL A 412 -2.03 15.65 -20.89
CA VAL A 412 -2.28 16.01 -19.50
C VAL A 412 -3.55 16.84 -19.43
N SER A 413 -4.49 16.44 -18.59
CA SER A 413 -5.78 17.11 -18.41
C SER A 413 -5.89 17.68 -17.00
N GLN A 414 -6.08 18.99 -16.89
CA GLN A 414 -6.29 19.66 -15.62
C GLN A 414 -7.74 19.50 -15.16
N SER A 415 -7.97 18.99 -13.95
CA SER A 415 -9.31 18.76 -13.41
C SER A 415 -9.76 19.85 -12.43
N GLU A 416 -8.83 20.47 -11.72
CA GLU A 416 -9.10 21.45 -10.66
C GLU A 416 -8.32 22.75 -10.87
N ASP A 417 -8.81 23.82 -10.27
CA ASP A 417 -8.07 25.06 -10.14
C ASP A 417 -6.89 24.89 -9.19
N MET A 418 -5.72 25.44 -9.53
CA MET A 418 -4.49 25.32 -8.75
C MET A 418 -3.99 26.68 -8.30
N SER A 419 -3.44 26.75 -7.09
CA SER A 419 -2.88 27.97 -6.50
C SER A 419 -1.59 27.65 -5.78
N TRP A 420 -0.51 28.34 -6.15
CA TRP A 420 0.80 28.13 -5.53
C TRP A 420 0.79 28.55 -4.05
N THR A 421 0.14 29.66 -3.71
CA THR A 421 -0.05 30.09 -2.33
C THR A 421 -0.81 29.06 -1.49
N ASP A 422 -1.89 28.48 -2.05
CA ASP A 422 -2.69 27.48 -1.34
C ASP A 422 -1.91 26.18 -1.14
N TYR A 423 -1.17 25.74 -2.17
CA TYR A 423 -0.28 24.58 -2.08
C TYR A 423 0.72 24.74 -0.93
N ARG A 424 1.49 25.84 -0.90
CA ARG A 424 2.48 26.08 0.16
C ARG A 424 1.83 26.10 1.55
N SER A 425 0.64 26.70 1.66
CA SER A 425 -0.11 26.75 2.92
C SER A 425 -0.61 25.37 3.35
N ALA A 426 -1.03 24.53 2.40
CA ALA A 426 -1.48 23.16 2.65
C ALA A 426 -0.33 22.25 3.09
N VAL A 427 0.81 22.29 2.40
CA VAL A 427 2.03 21.54 2.75
C VAL A 427 2.45 21.80 4.21
N VAL A 428 2.47 23.08 4.61
CA VAL A 428 2.78 23.48 5.99
C VAL A 428 1.78 22.89 6.98
N ARG A 429 0.48 22.97 6.68
CA ARG A 429 -0.59 22.53 7.58
C ARG A 429 -0.64 21.01 7.73
N GLU A 430 -0.57 20.27 6.62
CA GLU A 430 -0.87 18.83 6.57
C GLU A 430 0.24 18.00 7.22
N ILE A 431 1.50 18.21 6.83
CA ILE A 431 2.60 17.31 7.21
C ILE A 431 3.75 18.05 7.90
N HIS A 432 4.17 19.20 7.37
CA HIS A 432 5.40 19.86 7.85
C HIS A 432 5.25 20.43 9.27
N SER A 433 4.04 20.84 9.67
CA SER A 433 3.74 21.26 11.06
C SER A 433 4.08 20.18 12.10
N SER A 434 4.07 18.92 11.68
CA SER A 434 4.29 17.75 12.53
C SER A 434 5.73 17.23 12.47
N HIS A 435 6.58 17.81 11.62
CA HIS A 435 7.98 17.43 11.41
C HIS A 435 8.96 17.93 12.47
N ALA A 436 8.52 18.76 13.41
CA ALA A 436 9.20 19.23 14.62
C ALA A 436 10.60 19.90 14.50
N SER A 437 11.30 19.89 13.37
CA SER A 437 12.65 20.50 13.29
C SER A 437 12.62 22.03 13.12
N ALA A 438 11.56 22.57 12.51
CA ALA A 438 11.09 23.97 12.57
C ALA A 438 9.90 24.05 11.62
N VAL A 439 8.76 24.61 12.04
CA VAL A 439 7.65 24.87 11.11
C VAL A 439 8.18 25.83 10.05
N GLN A 440 8.36 25.35 8.82
CA GLN A 440 8.69 26.24 7.71
C GLN A 440 7.47 27.13 7.46
N ALA A 441 7.67 28.45 7.44
CA ALA A 441 6.63 29.35 6.97
C ALA A 441 6.30 29.01 5.50
N ALA A 442 5.05 29.22 5.08
CA ALA A 442 4.63 28.91 3.70
C ALA A 442 5.53 29.60 2.65
N ASP A 443 6.04 30.80 2.96
CA ASP A 443 6.94 31.55 2.08
C ASP A 443 8.36 30.96 1.98
N ASN A 444 8.68 29.94 2.78
CA ASN A 444 9.98 29.27 2.75
C ASN A 444 9.96 27.92 2.03
N ILE A 445 8.79 27.42 1.63
CA ILE A 445 8.63 26.10 0.98
C ILE A 445 9.33 26.11 -0.39
N PRO A 446 10.41 25.34 -0.59
CA PRO A 446 11.07 25.18 -1.88
C PRO A 446 10.48 23.98 -2.64
N VAL A 447 10.97 23.76 -3.86
CA VAL A 447 10.78 22.53 -4.64
C VAL A 447 12.15 21.95 -4.96
N TYR A 448 12.34 20.67 -4.68
CA TYR A 448 13.60 19.96 -4.90
C TYR A 448 13.59 19.17 -6.20
N TYR A 449 14.65 19.34 -6.99
CA TYR A 449 14.79 18.68 -8.29
C TYR A 449 16.26 18.40 -8.62
N LYS A 450 16.48 17.50 -9.58
CA LYS A 450 17.80 17.11 -10.06
C LYS A 450 18.29 18.05 -11.16
N ILE A 451 19.58 18.35 -11.14
CA ILE A 451 20.29 18.96 -12.25
C ILE A 451 21.41 18.04 -12.72
N TYR A 452 21.63 18.01 -14.04
CA TYR A 452 22.66 17.19 -14.66
C TYR A 452 23.84 18.07 -15.06
N LYS A 453 24.98 17.91 -14.37
CA LYS A 453 26.22 18.61 -14.71
C LYS A 453 27.10 17.71 -15.57
N LYS A 454 27.52 18.22 -16.72
CA LYS A 454 28.49 17.53 -17.60
C LYS A 454 29.88 18.12 -17.36
N GLN A 455 30.82 17.31 -16.87
CA GLN A 455 32.23 17.65 -16.77
C GLN A 455 33.04 16.71 -17.68
N GLY A 456 33.40 17.19 -18.87
CA GLY A 456 34.00 16.34 -19.91
C GLY A 456 32.97 15.33 -20.45
N GLU A 457 33.28 14.04 -20.35
CA GLU A 457 32.32 12.95 -20.68
C GLU A 457 31.49 12.47 -19.49
N LEU A 458 31.83 12.88 -18.26
CA LEU A 458 31.12 12.47 -17.06
C LEU A 458 29.85 13.32 -16.87
N LEU A 459 28.70 12.67 -16.80
CA LEU A 459 27.44 13.25 -16.34
C LEU A 459 27.28 12.94 -14.85
N THR A 460 27.19 14.00 -14.03
CA THR A 460 26.95 13.90 -12.59
C THR A 460 25.58 14.48 -12.26
N GLU A 461 24.79 13.73 -11.49
CA GLU A 461 23.53 14.22 -10.94
C GLU A 461 23.79 14.98 -9.65
N GLU A 462 23.25 16.20 -9.54
CA GLU A 462 23.31 17.01 -8.33
C GLU A 462 21.91 17.46 -7.94
N TRP A 463 21.67 17.51 -6.64
CA TRP A 463 20.41 17.97 -6.08
C TRP A 463 20.42 19.46 -5.85
N THR A 464 19.32 20.11 -6.20
CA THR A 464 19.10 21.52 -5.92
C THR A 464 17.66 21.77 -5.50
N GLY A 465 17.41 22.96 -4.98
CA GLY A 465 16.08 23.45 -4.63
C GLY A 465 15.84 24.81 -5.24
N THR A 466 14.58 25.13 -5.51
CA THR A 466 14.20 26.50 -5.85
C THR A 466 14.57 27.47 -4.72
N ALA A 467 14.60 28.77 -5.02
CA ALA A 467 14.64 29.77 -3.95
C ALA A 467 13.42 29.59 -3.03
N PRO A 468 13.55 29.89 -1.71
CA PRO A 468 12.44 29.72 -0.77
C PRO A 468 11.14 30.37 -1.28
N GLY A 469 10.04 29.62 -1.23
CA GLY A 469 8.72 30.06 -1.68
C GLY A 469 8.52 30.06 -3.20
N CYS A 470 9.50 29.61 -3.99
CA CYS A 470 9.42 29.64 -5.45
C CYS A 470 9.02 28.28 -6.05
N TYR A 471 8.15 28.35 -7.05
CA TYR A 471 7.77 27.29 -7.96
C TYR A 471 8.96 26.88 -8.86
N ALA A 472 9.07 25.60 -9.20
CA ALA A 472 10.04 25.11 -10.19
C ALA A 472 9.40 25.16 -11.59
N PRO A 473 9.89 26.03 -12.51
CA PRO A 473 9.37 26.09 -13.87
C PRO A 473 9.46 24.71 -14.55
N LEU A 474 8.32 24.25 -15.09
CA LEU A 474 8.21 22.93 -15.71
C LEU A 474 9.04 22.86 -17.00
N GLU A 475 9.93 21.87 -17.09
CA GLU A 475 10.74 21.57 -18.29
C GLU A 475 10.48 20.13 -18.75
N PRO A 476 9.39 19.88 -19.52
CA PRO A 476 9.04 18.54 -19.96
C PRO A 476 10.10 17.95 -20.90
N GLU A 477 10.55 16.73 -20.64
CA GLU A 477 11.46 15.97 -21.51
C GLU A 477 10.74 15.13 -22.57
N PHE A 478 9.43 15.32 -22.74
CA PHE A 478 8.59 14.63 -23.73
C PHE A 478 7.61 15.61 -24.39
N ASP A 479 7.08 15.22 -25.56
CA ASP A 479 6.07 16.00 -26.27
C ASP A 479 4.77 16.03 -25.45
N LEU A 480 4.29 17.24 -25.11
CA LEU A 480 3.24 17.45 -24.13
C LEU A 480 2.04 18.19 -24.75
N VAL A 481 0.84 17.63 -24.56
CA VAL A 481 -0.44 18.30 -24.79
C VAL A 481 -1.08 18.60 -23.44
N TYR A 482 -1.06 19.85 -23.02
CA TYR A 482 -1.64 20.31 -21.76
C TYR A 482 -3.04 20.91 -22.01
N GLU A 483 -4.07 20.16 -21.61
CA GLU A 483 -5.47 20.58 -21.63
C GLU A 483 -5.83 21.25 -20.30
N GLY A 484 -5.86 22.59 -20.29
CA GLY A 484 -6.22 23.39 -19.11
C GLY A 484 -7.71 23.30 -18.75
N ASN A 485 -8.59 22.86 -19.65
CA ASN A 485 -10.03 22.68 -19.42
C ASN A 485 -10.75 23.91 -18.83
N GLY A 486 -10.28 25.11 -19.15
CA GLY A 486 -10.76 26.40 -18.65
C GLY A 486 -10.37 26.72 -17.20
N LYS A 487 -9.55 25.87 -16.57
CA LYS A 487 -9.10 25.98 -15.17
C LYS A 487 -7.99 27.02 -15.03
N LYS A 488 -7.74 27.41 -13.79
CA LYS A 488 -6.69 28.38 -13.44
C LYS A 488 -5.47 27.72 -12.81
N ILE A 489 -4.31 28.30 -13.07
CA ILE A 489 -3.10 28.17 -12.25
C ILE A 489 -2.78 29.59 -11.77
N SER A 490 -2.81 29.80 -10.45
CA SER A 490 -2.70 31.14 -9.86
C SER A 490 -1.51 31.32 -8.93
N GLU A 491 -1.03 32.56 -8.88
CA GLU A 491 -0.05 33.06 -7.91
C GLU A 491 1.31 32.33 -7.96
N LEU A 492 1.70 31.81 -9.13
CA LEU A 492 3.03 31.25 -9.34
C LEU A 492 4.09 32.30 -9.00
N VAL A 493 5.07 31.93 -8.17
CA VAL A 493 6.23 32.77 -7.86
C VAL A 493 7.47 32.05 -8.35
N VAL A 494 8.20 32.64 -9.29
CA VAL A 494 9.41 32.04 -9.88
C VAL A 494 10.59 32.98 -9.68
N ASN A 495 11.70 32.45 -9.17
CA ASN A 495 13.00 33.12 -9.14
C ASN A 495 14.07 32.09 -9.51
N THR A 496 14.55 32.13 -10.74
CA THR A 496 15.40 31.08 -11.32
C THR A 496 16.61 31.65 -12.07
N PRO A 497 17.78 30.99 -12.02
CA PRO A 497 18.91 31.34 -12.89
C PRO A 497 18.70 30.95 -14.36
N GLY A 498 17.72 30.09 -14.67
CA GLY A 498 17.36 29.68 -16.03
C GLY A 498 16.21 30.52 -16.60
N ALA A 499 15.49 29.95 -17.57
CA ALA A 499 14.27 30.56 -18.09
C ALA A 499 13.11 30.43 -17.09
N GLY A 500 12.33 31.49 -16.90
CA GLY A 500 11.24 31.55 -15.93
C GLY A 500 9.86 31.56 -16.60
N GLY A 501 8.95 30.73 -16.10
CA GLY A 501 7.60 30.54 -16.63
C GLY A 501 6.78 29.59 -15.78
N CYS A 502 5.50 29.40 -16.13
CA CYS A 502 4.81 28.15 -15.76
C CYS A 502 5.57 26.96 -16.37
N PHE A 503 5.99 27.12 -17.63
CA PHE A 503 6.98 26.30 -18.29
C PHE A 503 8.29 27.09 -18.39
N GLY A 504 9.40 26.51 -17.96
CA GLY A 504 10.73 27.14 -18.02
C GLY A 504 11.30 27.10 -19.43
N THR A 505 12.34 26.28 -19.61
CA THR A 505 12.85 25.93 -20.93
C THR A 505 12.04 24.79 -21.54
N VAL A 506 11.44 25.03 -22.71
CA VAL A 506 10.69 24.02 -23.47
C VAL A 506 11.53 23.59 -24.66
N SER A 507 12.01 22.34 -24.64
CA SER A 507 12.80 21.75 -25.73
C SER A 507 12.08 20.69 -26.55
N LYS A 508 10.92 20.21 -26.06
CA LYS A 508 10.01 19.26 -26.73
C LYS A 508 8.75 19.96 -27.20
N ASN A 509 8.00 19.34 -28.11
CA ASN A 509 6.78 19.95 -28.63
C ASN A 509 5.77 20.19 -27.50
N LEU A 510 5.13 21.35 -27.52
CA LEU A 510 4.21 21.76 -26.46
C LEU A 510 2.93 22.32 -27.06
N THR A 511 1.80 21.73 -26.72
CA THR A 511 0.47 22.30 -26.97
C THR A 511 -0.16 22.66 -25.63
N VAL A 512 -0.63 23.90 -25.47
CA VAL A 512 -1.40 24.34 -24.30
C VAL A 512 -2.73 24.88 -24.76
N THR A 513 -3.82 24.30 -24.25
CA THR A 513 -5.19 24.74 -24.57
C THR A 513 -5.97 25.11 -23.33
N ASP A 514 -6.89 26.08 -23.46
CA ASP A 514 -7.93 26.37 -22.48
C ASP A 514 -7.42 26.62 -21.05
N LEU A 515 -6.35 27.41 -20.88
CA LEU A 515 -5.72 27.64 -19.57
C LEU A 515 -5.80 29.10 -19.14
N LYS A 516 -5.98 29.34 -17.84
CA LYS A 516 -5.82 30.67 -17.25
C LYS A 516 -4.61 30.69 -16.32
N VAL A 517 -3.63 31.53 -16.61
CA VAL A 517 -2.51 31.80 -15.69
C VAL A 517 -2.77 33.13 -15.01
N VAL A 518 -3.02 33.12 -13.70
CA VAL A 518 -3.48 34.31 -12.96
C VAL A 518 -2.41 34.76 -11.98
N HIS A 519 -2.00 36.02 -12.10
CA HIS A 519 -0.99 36.66 -11.27
C HIS A 519 0.34 35.88 -11.19
N PRO A 520 0.96 35.52 -12.33
CA PRO A 520 2.31 34.97 -12.30
C PRO A 520 3.33 36.06 -11.96
N VAL A 521 4.17 35.81 -10.96
CA VAL A 521 5.28 36.67 -10.53
C VAL A 521 6.59 35.97 -10.88
N ILE A 522 7.25 36.41 -11.94
CA ILE A 522 8.35 35.68 -12.56
C ILE A 522 9.58 36.56 -12.62
N THR A 523 10.66 36.07 -12.03
CA THR A 523 11.99 36.64 -12.13
C THR A 523 12.94 35.57 -12.66
N ALA A 524 13.59 35.84 -13.78
CA ALA A 524 14.53 34.92 -14.41
C ALA A 524 15.86 35.63 -14.69
N ASP A 525 16.99 34.94 -14.54
CA ASP A 525 18.28 35.46 -15.01
C ASP A 525 18.42 35.32 -16.54
N ASP A 526 17.69 34.37 -17.16
CA ASP A 526 17.53 34.23 -18.61
C ASP A 526 16.18 34.83 -19.08
N HIS A 527 15.57 34.29 -20.13
CA HIS A 527 14.26 34.71 -20.64
C HIS A 527 13.12 34.43 -19.64
N ALA A 528 12.15 35.34 -19.53
CA ALA A 528 11.01 35.24 -18.63
C ALA A 528 9.69 35.39 -19.39
N GLY A 529 8.73 34.49 -19.16
CA GLY A 529 7.41 34.57 -19.78
C GLY A 529 6.30 34.12 -18.84
N GLY A 530 5.13 34.75 -18.87
CA GLY A 530 4.02 34.39 -17.98
C GLY A 530 3.56 32.94 -18.10
N LEU A 531 3.57 32.37 -19.32
CA LEU A 531 3.33 30.95 -19.57
C LEU A 531 4.65 30.21 -19.83
N ILE A 532 5.42 30.62 -20.83
CA ILE A 532 6.64 29.94 -21.28
C ILE A 532 7.84 30.88 -21.15
N GLY A 533 8.88 30.47 -20.43
CA GLY A 533 10.12 31.23 -20.32
C GLY A 533 10.88 31.28 -21.64
N CYS A 534 11.27 30.10 -22.15
CA CYS A 534 12.02 29.99 -23.39
C CYS A 534 11.67 28.72 -24.16
N GLY A 535 11.17 28.84 -25.39
CA GLY A 535 11.14 27.71 -26.32
C GLY A 535 12.49 27.61 -27.02
N LYS A 536 13.25 26.52 -26.80
CA LYS A 536 14.59 26.35 -27.39
C LYS A 536 14.74 24.97 -27.98
N LYS A 537 14.85 24.90 -29.32
CA LYS A 537 15.06 23.63 -30.01
C LYS A 537 16.42 23.04 -29.63
N GLU A 538 16.43 21.75 -29.28
CA GLU A 538 17.68 20.99 -29.14
C GLU A 538 18.43 20.92 -30.48
N THR A 539 19.76 20.93 -30.43
CA THR A 539 20.62 20.96 -31.62
C THR A 539 20.30 19.83 -32.60
N ASP A 540 20.05 18.63 -32.07
CA ASP A 540 19.80 17.41 -32.85
C ASP A 540 18.30 17.12 -33.05
N ALA A 541 17.40 17.96 -32.52
CA ALA A 541 15.96 17.77 -32.67
C ALA A 541 15.46 18.27 -34.05
N PRO A 542 14.55 17.52 -34.70
CA PRO A 542 14.05 17.85 -36.04
C PRO A 542 13.28 19.17 -36.04
N SER A 543 12.40 19.36 -35.06
CA SER A 543 11.62 20.57 -34.87
C SER A 543 11.37 20.86 -33.39
N LEU A 544 11.00 22.10 -33.10
CA LEU A 544 10.31 22.47 -31.89
C LEU A 544 9.08 23.27 -32.30
N GLU A 545 7.90 22.71 -32.04
CA GLU A 545 6.61 23.32 -32.32
C GLU A 545 5.89 23.60 -31.01
N ILE A 546 5.52 24.87 -30.81
CA ILE A 546 4.75 25.32 -29.66
C ILE A 546 3.42 25.89 -30.17
N SER A 547 2.32 25.37 -29.64
CA SER A 547 0.96 25.85 -29.93
C SER A 547 0.28 26.27 -28.65
N VAL A 548 -0.22 27.50 -28.61
CA VAL A 548 -0.96 28.06 -27.48
C VAL A 548 -2.32 28.53 -27.98
N GLU A 549 -3.40 27.90 -27.50
CA GLU A 549 -4.77 28.20 -27.90
C GLU A 549 -5.68 28.49 -26.71
N ASN A 550 -6.47 29.56 -26.80
CA ASN A 550 -7.45 29.94 -25.76
C ASN A 550 -6.83 30.06 -24.36
N VAL A 551 -5.66 30.69 -24.27
CA VAL A 551 -4.95 30.94 -23.01
C VAL A 551 -5.12 32.39 -22.57
N LEU A 552 -5.37 32.60 -21.28
CA LEU A 552 -5.46 33.92 -20.67
C LEU A 552 -4.38 34.07 -19.60
N VAL A 553 -3.48 35.04 -19.76
CA VAL A 553 -2.53 35.45 -18.73
C VAL A 553 -3.03 36.75 -18.09
N GLN A 554 -3.42 36.69 -16.82
CA GLN A 554 -3.95 37.86 -16.09
C GLN A 554 -2.94 38.35 -15.07
N TYR A 555 -2.77 39.67 -14.97
CA TYR A 555 -1.94 40.32 -13.96
C TYR A 555 -0.47 39.84 -13.92
N PRO A 556 0.22 39.68 -15.08
CA PRO A 556 1.60 39.19 -15.06
C PRO A 556 2.57 40.24 -14.49
N VAL A 557 3.50 39.79 -13.64
CA VAL A 557 4.65 40.54 -13.15
C VAL A 557 5.90 39.79 -13.59
N ILE A 558 6.56 40.26 -14.65
CA ILE A 558 7.61 39.50 -15.35
C ILE A 558 8.90 40.32 -15.39
N THR A 559 9.99 39.74 -14.93
CA THR A 559 11.32 40.36 -14.95
C THR A 559 12.35 39.38 -15.49
N SER A 560 12.97 39.73 -16.61
CA SER A 560 14.21 39.11 -17.09
C SER A 560 15.40 39.99 -16.71
N LYS A 561 16.33 39.44 -15.92
CA LYS A 561 17.52 40.17 -15.44
C LYS A 561 18.67 40.15 -16.46
N GLY A 562 18.77 39.10 -17.28
CA GLY A 562 19.95 38.86 -18.11
C GLY A 562 21.23 38.63 -17.30
N SER A 563 22.29 38.20 -18.00
CA SER A 563 23.64 38.07 -17.43
C SER A 563 24.32 39.42 -17.12
N GLY A 564 23.65 40.55 -17.39
CA GLY A 564 24.20 41.90 -17.26
C GLY A 564 25.13 42.32 -18.40
N THR A 565 25.32 41.49 -19.43
CA THR A 565 26.09 41.82 -20.64
C THR A 565 25.16 41.91 -21.85
N VAL A 566 25.34 42.93 -22.70
CA VAL A 566 24.51 43.20 -23.89
C VAL A 566 24.69 42.13 -25.00
N LEU A 567 25.61 41.18 -24.80
CA LEU A 567 26.00 40.20 -25.83
C LEU A 567 25.03 39.02 -25.98
N GLU A 568 24.21 38.74 -24.95
CA GLU A 568 23.13 37.74 -25.01
C GLU A 568 21.86 38.39 -24.45
N PRO A 569 20.90 38.81 -25.31
CA PRO A 569 19.68 39.45 -24.85
C PRO A 569 18.83 38.46 -24.05
N ALA A 570 18.26 38.95 -22.95
CA ALA A 570 17.35 38.20 -22.10
C ALA A 570 16.00 38.92 -22.09
N ASP A 571 15.03 38.28 -22.72
CA ASP A 571 13.73 38.86 -23.07
C ASP A 571 12.65 38.54 -22.03
N ALA A 572 11.69 39.44 -21.87
CA ALA A 572 10.54 39.30 -20.98
C ALA A 572 9.23 39.42 -21.76
N GLY A 573 8.36 38.42 -21.65
CA GLY A 573 7.08 38.36 -22.36
C GLY A 573 5.89 38.14 -21.43
N ALA A 574 4.72 38.70 -21.75
CA ALA A 574 3.52 38.37 -20.98
C ALA A 574 3.11 36.90 -21.15
N LEU A 575 3.29 36.34 -22.36
CA LEU A 575 3.01 34.94 -22.68
C LEU A 575 4.29 34.11 -22.78
N VAL A 576 5.17 34.48 -23.71
CA VAL A 576 6.42 33.76 -24.03
C VAL A 576 7.59 34.71 -23.90
N GLY A 577 8.61 34.36 -23.11
CA GLY A 577 9.81 35.17 -22.95
C GLY A 577 10.65 35.22 -24.23
N ALA A 578 11.06 34.06 -24.72
CA ALA A 578 11.70 33.93 -26.03
C ALA A 578 11.34 32.63 -26.75
N PHE A 579 11.49 32.65 -28.08
CA PHE A 579 11.29 31.48 -28.93
C PHE A 579 12.41 31.35 -29.96
N ARG A 580 13.13 30.24 -29.87
CA ARG A 580 14.21 29.78 -30.75
C ARG A 580 13.89 28.36 -31.25
N GLY A 581 12.67 28.18 -31.76
CA GLY A 581 12.17 26.91 -32.31
C GLY A 581 11.82 26.99 -33.80
N THR A 582 11.04 26.02 -34.28
CA THR A 582 10.62 25.95 -35.69
C THR A 582 9.31 26.69 -35.92
N VAL A 583 8.28 26.43 -35.10
CA VAL A 583 6.94 27.04 -35.24
C VAL A 583 6.42 27.46 -33.87
N LEU A 584 5.92 28.69 -33.80
CA LEU A 584 5.15 29.19 -32.67
C LEU A 584 3.76 29.61 -33.18
N THR A 585 2.73 28.90 -32.73
CA THR A 585 1.33 29.21 -33.03
C THR A 585 0.66 29.82 -31.81
N VAL A 586 0.08 31.01 -31.96
CA VAL A 586 -0.64 31.71 -30.90
C VAL A 586 -2.04 32.05 -31.41
N LYS A 587 -3.07 31.47 -30.80
CA LYS A 587 -4.46 31.60 -31.25
C LYS A 587 -5.39 31.89 -30.07
N SER A 588 -6.20 32.94 -30.17
CA SER A 588 -7.15 33.31 -29.11
C SER A 588 -6.48 33.51 -27.74
N VAL A 589 -5.25 34.01 -27.72
CA VAL A 589 -4.50 34.26 -26.49
C VAL A 589 -4.62 35.72 -26.09
N MET A 590 -4.72 35.98 -24.79
CA MET A 590 -4.74 37.33 -24.24
C MET A 590 -3.85 37.43 -23.01
N ALA A 591 -3.00 38.44 -22.97
CA ALA A 591 -2.40 38.95 -21.76
C ALA A 591 -3.11 40.24 -21.33
N ALA A 592 -3.53 40.33 -20.07
CA ALA A 592 -4.32 41.46 -19.61
C ALA A 592 -4.00 41.86 -18.17
N ASN A 593 -3.93 43.16 -17.94
CA ASN A 593 -3.84 43.74 -16.60
C ASN A 593 -5.21 44.25 -16.07
N THR A 594 -6.31 43.81 -16.67
CA THR A 594 -7.66 44.29 -16.37
C THR A 594 -8.62 43.14 -16.11
N TYR A 595 -9.50 43.31 -15.14
CA TYR A 595 -10.57 42.37 -14.81
C TYR A 595 -11.58 42.37 -15.98
N ARG A 596 -11.70 41.26 -16.73
CA ARG A 596 -12.80 41.09 -17.68
C ARG A 596 -13.97 40.38 -16.98
N SER A 597 -14.75 41.11 -16.19
CA SER A 597 -16.11 40.67 -15.83
C SER A 597 -17.07 40.97 -16.99
N GLY A 598 -16.99 40.17 -18.05
CA GLY A 598 -17.99 40.14 -19.13
C GLY A 598 -19.20 39.25 -18.82
N VAL A 599 -19.33 38.75 -17.59
CA VAL A 599 -20.48 37.96 -17.10
C VAL A 599 -20.91 38.59 -15.78
N LYS A 600 -22.20 38.96 -15.70
CA LYS A 600 -22.86 39.80 -14.67
C LYS A 600 -22.16 39.85 -13.31
N GLU A 601 -21.85 41.07 -12.88
CA GLU A 601 -21.30 41.36 -11.57
C GLU A 601 -22.13 40.71 -10.44
N PRO A 602 -21.51 39.89 -9.57
CA PRO A 602 -22.01 39.67 -8.23
C PRO A 602 -21.57 40.86 -7.37
N SER A 603 -22.55 41.44 -6.67
CA SER A 603 -22.38 42.50 -5.69
C SER A 603 -21.60 42.02 -4.46
N SER A 604 -20.28 41.93 -4.56
CA SER A 604 -19.32 42.00 -3.46
C SER A 604 -17.91 41.77 -4.02
N ILE A 605 -17.33 42.80 -4.62
CA ILE A 605 -15.90 42.83 -4.89
C ILE A 605 -15.23 43.30 -3.60
N ASP A 606 -14.48 42.39 -2.96
CA ASP A 606 -13.50 42.72 -1.94
C ASP A 606 -12.43 43.60 -2.61
N GLN A 607 -12.41 44.88 -2.25
CA GLN A 607 -11.53 45.94 -2.79
C GLN A 607 -10.12 45.85 -2.18
N THR A 608 -9.51 44.67 -2.15
CA THR A 608 -8.18 44.47 -1.55
C THR A 608 -7.17 43.91 -2.55
N ARG A 609 -6.81 44.69 -3.59
CA ARG A 609 -5.47 44.67 -4.25
C ARG A 609 -5.30 45.86 -5.23
N PRO A 610 -4.06 46.25 -5.57
CA PRO A 610 -3.52 47.59 -5.37
C PRO A 610 -3.54 48.47 -6.63
N ASP A 611 -4.08 49.67 -6.49
CA ASP A 611 -4.17 50.72 -7.52
C ASP A 611 -2.86 51.49 -7.74
N GLN A 612 -1.70 50.82 -7.76
CA GLN A 612 -0.44 51.46 -8.13
C GLN A 612 0.06 50.88 -9.46
N ASP A 613 0.20 51.74 -10.46
CA ASP A 613 0.69 51.44 -11.82
C ASP A 613 2.06 50.72 -11.84
N GLU A 614 2.79 50.67 -10.71
CA GLU A 614 4.05 49.95 -10.53
C GLU A 614 3.90 48.44 -10.21
N ALA A 615 2.67 47.95 -9.93
CA ALA A 615 2.44 46.59 -9.43
C ALA A 615 2.43 45.48 -10.51
N PHE A 616 2.30 45.84 -11.79
CA PHE A 616 2.16 44.87 -12.90
C PHE A 616 3.07 45.26 -14.08
N LYS A 617 4.35 44.88 -13.97
CA LYS A 617 5.42 45.29 -14.89
C LYS A 617 5.97 44.09 -15.66
N ILE A 618 6.21 44.29 -16.95
CA ILE A 618 7.03 43.39 -17.77
C ILE A 618 8.33 44.14 -18.08
N GLU A 619 9.45 43.60 -17.63
CA GLU A 619 10.76 44.24 -17.69
C GLU A 619 11.84 43.27 -18.15
N ALA A 620 12.68 43.73 -19.06
CA ALA A 620 13.90 43.06 -19.48
C ALA A 620 15.07 44.03 -19.30
N LYS A 621 16.12 43.61 -18.58
CA LYS A 621 17.30 44.48 -18.33
C LYS A 621 18.28 44.51 -19.50
N ALA A 622 18.35 43.43 -20.29
CA ALA A 622 19.32 43.27 -21.36
C ALA A 622 18.70 42.81 -22.69
N GLY A 623 17.37 42.66 -22.77
CA GLY A 623 16.62 42.24 -23.95
C GLY A 623 15.35 43.04 -24.17
N ALA A 624 14.42 42.50 -24.96
CA ALA A 624 13.12 43.09 -25.23
C ALA A 624 12.11 42.76 -24.12
N ALA A 625 11.22 43.70 -23.83
CA ALA A 625 10.07 43.49 -22.95
C ALA A 625 8.78 43.77 -23.72
N GLY A 626 7.81 42.85 -23.69
CA GLY A 626 6.58 42.99 -24.48
C GLY A 626 5.43 42.08 -24.04
N GLY A 627 4.22 42.45 -24.47
CA GLY A 627 2.99 41.67 -24.27
C GLY A 627 2.82 40.58 -25.31
#